data_AF-A0AAD4L709-F1
#
_entry.id   AF-A0AAD4L709-F1
#
_cell.length_a   1.000
_cell.length_b   1.000
_cell.length_c   1.000
_cell.angle_alpha   90.00
_cell.angle_beta   90.00
_cell.angle_gamma   90.00
#
_symmetry.space_group_name_H-M   'P 1'
#
loop_
_entity.id
_entity.type
_entity.pdbx_description
1 polymer ?
#
loop_
_entity_poly.entity_id
_entity_poly.type
_entity_poly.pdbx_seq_one_letter_code
_entity_poly.pdbx_strand_id
1 'polypeptide(L)'
;MWHYIGGKRRLPVQWVSWLSHTRPDPPTLEELQADLERQRRVLHNAAVLQARDQDERARISADSAPLVTEDPPFPAPENISMVKRDEISQSVGAPEPPPHLSYPIDRPRQAPRPSPDPELPPPVGKDRDWQPEAWTPQTTRRRGG
;
A
#
# COMPACT_ATOMS: atom_id res chain seq x y z
N MET A 1 25.69 11.80 -26.08
CA MET A 1 24.55 10.87 -25.87
C MET A 1 24.56 10.46 -24.40
N TRP A 2 23.50 10.72 -23.64
CA TRP A 2 23.49 10.54 -22.18
C TRP A 2 23.41 9.06 -21.82
N HIS A 3 24.53 8.47 -21.38
CA HIS A 3 24.64 7.03 -21.05
C HIS A 3 23.80 6.58 -19.83
N TYR A 4 23.11 7.50 -19.15
CA TYR A 4 22.48 7.26 -17.85
C TYR A 4 20.96 7.01 -17.91
N ILE A 5 20.32 7.29 -19.04
CA ILE A 5 18.86 7.20 -19.19
C ILE A 5 18.44 5.81 -19.72
N GLY A 6 19.38 5.01 -20.25
CA GLY A 6 19.07 3.74 -20.92
C GLY A 6 20.03 2.57 -20.73
N GLY A 7 21.05 2.63 -19.85
CA GLY A 7 22.01 1.52 -19.76
C GLY A 7 22.79 1.41 -18.45
N LYS A 8 22.78 0.20 -17.86
CA LYS A 8 23.59 -0.38 -16.76
C LYS A 8 23.79 0.41 -15.45
N ARG A 9 23.66 1.73 -15.41
CA ARG A 9 23.78 2.57 -14.21
C ARG A 9 22.51 3.40 -14.06
N ARG A 10 21.70 3.10 -13.04
CA ARG A 10 20.49 3.87 -12.73
C ARG A 10 20.87 5.07 -11.88
N LEU A 11 20.52 6.26 -12.34
CA LEU A 11 20.64 7.48 -11.54
C LEU A 11 19.62 7.47 -10.39
N PRO A 12 19.96 8.03 -9.22
CA PRO A 12 18.97 8.30 -8.18
C PRO A 12 17.83 9.14 -8.75
N VAL A 13 16.60 8.85 -8.33
CA VAL A 13 15.39 9.51 -8.86
C VAL A 13 15.46 11.04 -8.73
N GLN A 14 16.07 11.53 -7.65
CA GLN A 14 16.23 12.96 -7.38
C GLN A 14 17.05 13.68 -8.48
N TRP A 15 18.10 13.03 -9.01
CA TRP A 15 18.87 13.56 -10.14
C TRP A 15 18.07 13.56 -11.43
N VAL A 16 17.28 12.51 -11.66
CA VAL A 16 16.38 12.44 -12.83
C VAL A 16 15.37 13.59 -12.79
N SER A 17 14.77 13.86 -11.63
CA SER A 17 13.81 14.96 -11.46
C SER A 17 14.40 16.35 -11.70
N TRP A 18 15.66 16.58 -11.34
CA TRP A 18 16.36 17.83 -11.63
C TRP A 18 16.73 17.95 -13.11
N LEU A 19 17.28 16.88 -13.70
CA LEU A 19 17.61 16.83 -15.12
C LEU A 19 16.38 16.93 -16.04
N SER A 20 15.21 16.47 -15.55
CA SER A 20 13.93 16.63 -16.24
C SER A 20 13.27 17.98 -15.96
N HIS A 21 13.94 18.90 -15.26
CA HIS A 21 13.44 20.24 -14.89
C HIS A 21 12.12 20.21 -14.11
N THR A 22 11.80 19.08 -13.47
CA THR A 22 10.62 18.94 -12.61
C THR A 22 10.91 19.45 -11.19
N ARG A 23 12.19 19.46 -10.81
CA ARG A 23 12.70 20.07 -9.58
C ARG A 23 13.57 21.29 -9.94
N PRO A 24 13.36 22.47 -9.31
CA PRO A 24 14.15 23.67 -9.59
C PRO A 24 15.59 23.55 -9.04
N ASP A 25 15.71 23.08 -7.80
CA ASP A 25 17.00 22.97 -7.13
C ASP A 25 17.66 21.61 -7.35
N PRO A 26 19.00 21.55 -7.46
CA PRO A 26 19.71 20.29 -7.55
C PRO A 26 19.60 19.50 -6.23
N PRO A 27 19.60 18.16 -6.27
CA PRO A 27 19.63 17.36 -5.07
C PRO A 27 20.92 17.58 -4.27
N THR A 28 20.82 17.62 -2.94
CA THR A 28 21.99 17.75 -2.06
C THR A 28 22.59 16.39 -1.74
N LEU A 29 23.86 16.39 -1.32
CA LEU A 29 24.54 15.14 -0.95
C LEU A 29 23.88 14.47 0.27
N GLU A 30 23.43 15.27 1.25
CA GLU A 30 22.74 14.81 2.45
C GLU A 30 21.41 14.13 2.11
N GLU A 31 20.64 14.69 1.17
CA GLU A 31 19.38 14.09 0.70
C GLU A 31 19.61 12.71 0.07
N LEU A 32 20.67 12.57 -0.73
CA LEU A 32 21.02 11.30 -1.37
C LEU A 32 21.44 10.25 -0.33
N GLN A 33 22.20 10.65 0.69
CA GLN A 33 22.58 9.77 1.79
C GLN A 33 21.36 9.33 2.61
N ALA A 34 20.49 10.26 2.97
CA ALA A 34 19.26 9.97 3.69
C ALA A 34 18.33 9.03 2.89
N ASP A 35 18.29 9.18 1.55
CA ASP A 35 17.54 8.28 0.67
C ASP A 35 18.08 6.85 0.72
N LEU A 36 19.41 6.67 0.67
CA LEU A 36 20.04 5.36 0.80
C LEU A 36 19.78 4.72 2.17
N GLU A 37 19.86 5.49 3.25
CA GLU A 37 19.53 5.00 4.59
C GLU A 37 18.08 4.57 4.70
N ARG A 38 17.15 5.36 4.15
CA ARG A 38 15.73 5.00 4.12
C ARG A 38 15.53 3.70 3.35
N GLN A 39 16.14 3.56 2.17
CA GLN A 39 16.05 2.32 1.38
C GLN A 39 16.54 1.11 2.18
N ARG A 40 17.66 1.21 2.89
CA ARG A 40 18.17 0.14 3.77
C ARG A 40 17.17 -0.24 4.85
N ARG A 41 16.57 0.74 5.54
CA ARG A 41 15.56 0.50 6.59
C ARG A 41 14.31 -0.18 6.02
N VAL A 42 13.84 0.27 4.86
CA VAL A 42 12.69 -0.33 4.18
C VAL A 42 12.95 -1.77 3.79
N LEU A 43 14.11 -2.07 3.20
CA LEU A 43 14.49 -3.44 2.84
C LEU A 43 14.55 -4.36 4.05
N HIS A 44 15.13 -3.87 5.16
CA HIS A 44 15.17 -4.63 6.40
C HIS A 44 13.76 -4.92 6.93
N ASN A 45 12.90 -3.90 7.02
CA ASN A 45 11.53 -4.06 7.50
C ASN A 45 10.70 -4.98 6.59
N ALA A 46 10.88 -4.87 5.28
CA ALA A 46 10.24 -5.74 4.30
C ALA A 46 10.65 -7.21 4.51
N ALA A 47 11.93 -7.49 4.77
CA ALA A 47 12.40 -8.83 5.07
C ALA A 47 11.77 -9.39 6.36
N VAL A 48 11.63 -8.57 7.40
CA VAL A 48 10.97 -8.96 8.67
C VAL A 48 9.50 -9.28 8.45
N LEU A 49 8.77 -8.46 7.69
CA LEU A 49 7.36 -8.70 7.38
C LEU A 49 7.19 -9.95 6.52
N GLN A 50 8.04 -10.14 5.52
CA GLN A 50 7.99 -11.31 4.66
C GLN A 50 8.19 -12.62 5.45
N ALA A 51 9.07 -12.64 6.45
CA ALA A 51 9.24 -13.80 7.31
C ALA A 51 7.96 -14.11 8.10
N ARG A 52 7.34 -13.09 8.69
CA ARG A 52 6.06 -13.24 9.43
C ARG A 52 4.92 -13.70 8.53
N ASP A 53 4.82 -13.13 7.33
CA ASP A 53 3.80 -13.52 6.35
C ASP A 53 3.97 -14.98 5.90
N GLN A 54 5.21 -15.47 5.80
CA GLN A 54 5.49 -16.88 5.47
C GLN A 54 5.03 -17.82 6.58
N ASP A 55 5.32 -17.49 7.84
CA ASP A 55 4.89 -18.28 9.00
C ASP A 55 3.36 -18.31 9.10
N GLU A 56 2.70 -17.17 8.91
CA GLU A 56 1.23 -17.08 8.96
C GLU A 56 0.59 -17.84 7.80
N ARG A 57 1.12 -17.72 6.59
CA ARG A 57 0.67 -18.52 5.44
C ARG A 57 0.83 -20.00 5.68
N ALA A 58 1.93 -20.44 6.29
CA ALA A 58 2.15 -21.84 6.63
C ALA A 58 1.09 -22.35 7.63
N ARG A 59 0.76 -21.56 8.66
CA ARG A 59 -0.29 -21.88 9.63
C ARG A 59 -1.66 -22.01 8.97
N ILE A 60 -2.07 -20.98 8.23
CA ILE A 60 -3.35 -21.00 7.51
C ILE A 60 -3.42 -22.19 6.55
N SER A 61 -2.33 -22.50 5.82
CA SER A 61 -2.30 -23.64 4.91
C SER A 61 -2.37 -25.00 5.60
N ALA A 62 -1.82 -25.12 6.82
CA ALA A 62 -1.89 -26.35 7.61
C ALA A 62 -3.30 -26.57 8.16
N ASP A 63 -3.96 -25.51 8.60
CA ASP A 63 -5.34 -25.56 9.12
C ASP A 63 -6.38 -25.72 8.00
N SER A 64 -6.06 -25.29 6.78
CA SER A 64 -6.94 -25.38 5.60
C SER A 64 -6.65 -26.56 4.68
N ALA A 65 -5.80 -27.51 5.08
CA ALA A 65 -5.54 -28.72 4.30
C ALA A 65 -6.86 -29.48 4.04
N PRO A 66 -7.37 -29.52 2.78
CA PRO A 66 -8.55 -30.30 2.50
C PRO A 66 -8.19 -31.78 2.57
N LEU A 67 -9.04 -32.57 3.23
CA LEU A 67 -9.08 -34.02 3.07
C LEU A 67 -9.13 -34.29 1.55
N VAL A 68 -8.01 -34.72 0.96
CA VAL A 68 -8.00 -35.28 -0.39
C VAL A 68 -8.62 -36.66 -0.26
N THR A 69 -9.94 -36.71 -0.42
CA THR A 69 -10.65 -37.94 -0.77
C THR A 69 -10.15 -38.33 -2.16
N GLU A 70 -9.34 -39.37 -2.23
CA GLU A 70 -9.01 -40.07 -3.48
C GLU A 70 -10.28 -40.60 -4.14
N ASP A 71 -10.47 -40.30 -5.44
CA ASP A 71 -10.92 -41.29 -6.44
C ASP A 71 -10.69 -40.75 -7.89
N PRO A 72 -10.46 -41.62 -8.90
CA PRO A 72 -9.64 -41.30 -10.08
C PRO A 72 -10.47 -41.19 -11.40
N PRO A 73 -9.89 -41.28 -12.63
CA PRO A 73 -9.95 -40.24 -13.66
C PRO A 73 -10.96 -40.53 -14.79
N PHE A 74 -11.72 -39.53 -15.25
CA PHE A 74 -12.41 -39.63 -16.55
C PHE A 74 -12.17 -38.38 -17.43
N PRO A 75 -12.04 -38.60 -18.75
CA PRO A 75 -11.26 -37.75 -19.65
C PRO A 75 -12.05 -36.56 -20.20
N ALA A 76 -11.30 -35.52 -20.57
CA ALA A 76 -11.78 -34.37 -21.33
C ALA A 76 -12.44 -34.77 -22.67
N PRO A 77 -13.32 -33.91 -23.20
CA PRO A 77 -13.00 -33.41 -24.54
C PRO A 77 -13.10 -31.89 -24.70
N GLU A 78 -12.37 -31.48 -25.73
CA GLU A 78 -11.99 -30.16 -26.20
C GLU A 78 -13.14 -29.31 -26.80
N ASN A 79 -12.83 -28.02 -26.96
CA ASN A 79 -13.28 -27.11 -28.02
C ASN A 79 -14.75 -26.65 -28.07
N ILE A 80 -15.01 -25.47 -27.51
CA ILE A 80 -15.88 -24.48 -28.16
C ILE A 80 -15.15 -23.13 -28.19
N SER A 81 -14.61 -22.81 -29.36
CA SER A 81 -14.12 -21.48 -29.72
C SER A 81 -15.28 -20.55 -30.10
N MET A 82 -15.12 -19.28 -29.73
CA MET A 82 -15.84 -18.07 -30.20
C MET A 82 -17.33 -17.95 -29.82
N VAL A 83 -17.69 -16.90 -29.07
CA VAL A 83 -18.23 -15.64 -29.64
C VAL A 83 -18.19 -14.57 -28.54
N LYS A 84 -17.61 -13.43 -28.90
CA LYS A 84 -17.62 -12.16 -28.18
C LYS A 84 -19.06 -11.65 -28.06
N ARG A 85 -19.57 -11.44 -26.85
CA ARG A 85 -20.73 -10.56 -26.62
C ARG A 85 -20.62 -9.87 -25.28
N ASP A 86 -20.75 -8.55 -25.37
CA ASP A 86 -20.70 -7.58 -24.30
C ASP A 86 -21.77 -7.79 -23.23
N GLU A 87 -21.40 -7.35 -22.02
CA GLU A 87 -22.24 -6.90 -20.90
C GLU A 87 -23.33 -7.85 -20.36
N ILE A 88 -23.13 -8.28 -19.10
CA ILE A 88 -24.08 -8.10 -17.99
C ILE A 88 -23.29 -8.12 -16.68
N SER A 89 -23.51 -7.07 -15.87
CA SER A 89 -23.07 -6.96 -14.48
C SER A 89 -23.71 -8.06 -13.61
N GLN A 90 -22.93 -8.63 -12.68
CA GLN A 90 -23.46 -8.99 -11.36
C GLN A 90 -22.33 -9.18 -10.33
N SER A 91 -22.48 -8.46 -9.22
CA SER A 91 -21.77 -8.52 -7.95
C SER A 91 -21.73 -9.93 -7.34
N VAL A 92 -20.67 -10.27 -6.58
CA VAL A 92 -20.71 -10.84 -5.21
C VAL A 92 -19.28 -10.85 -4.63
N GLY A 93 -19.12 -10.40 -3.38
CA GLY A 93 -18.26 -11.10 -2.41
C GLY A 93 -16.84 -10.58 -2.17
N ALA A 94 -16.67 -9.86 -1.07
CA ALA A 94 -15.38 -9.54 -0.46
C ALA A 94 -14.62 -10.80 0.03
N PRO A 95 -13.28 -10.72 0.11
CA PRO A 95 -12.56 -11.29 1.24
C PRO A 95 -11.85 -10.19 2.02
N GLU A 96 -12.21 -10.09 3.28
CA GLU A 96 -11.55 -9.30 4.33
C GLU A 96 -10.09 -9.74 4.51
N PRO A 97 -9.12 -8.81 4.66
CA PRO A 97 -7.85 -9.14 5.31
C PRO A 97 -7.83 -8.70 6.78
N PRO A 98 -7.20 -9.51 7.65
CA PRO A 98 -7.18 -9.38 9.12
C PRO A 98 -6.42 -8.14 9.63
N PRO A 99 -6.55 -7.81 10.94
CA PRO A 99 -6.18 -6.52 11.49
C PRO A 99 -4.68 -6.47 11.82
N HIS A 100 -4.00 -5.41 11.40
CA HIS A 100 -2.66 -5.10 11.90
C HIS A 100 -2.61 -3.60 12.19
N LEU A 101 -2.82 -3.20 13.46
CA LEU A 101 -1.72 -2.97 14.40
C LEU A 101 -0.54 -2.23 13.75
N SER A 102 -0.51 -0.91 13.91
CA SER A 102 0.74 -0.15 13.96
C SER A 102 0.53 1.09 14.82
N TYR A 103 0.98 1.03 16.09
CA TYR A 103 2.32 1.47 16.52
C TYR A 103 2.57 2.95 16.18
N PRO A 104 2.44 3.86 17.15
CA PRO A 104 2.77 5.26 16.94
C PRO A 104 4.28 5.43 16.78
N ILE A 105 4.65 6.12 15.69
CA ILE A 105 6.00 6.61 15.42
C ILE A 105 6.31 7.72 16.41
N ASP A 106 7.21 7.44 17.34
CA ASP A 106 7.88 8.44 18.17
C ASP A 106 8.67 9.40 17.28
N ARG A 107 8.28 10.68 17.29
CA ARG A 107 9.10 11.80 16.82
C ARG A 107 9.72 12.50 18.02
N PRO A 108 11.04 12.53 18.19
CA PRO A 108 11.67 13.45 19.10
C PRO A 108 12.07 14.71 18.33
N ARG A 109 11.49 15.87 18.68
CA ARG A 109 12.27 17.12 18.66
C ARG A 109 11.73 18.12 19.66
N GLN A 110 12.60 18.52 20.57
CA GLN A 110 12.34 19.41 21.70
C GLN A 110 12.13 20.87 21.27
N ALA A 111 11.16 21.50 21.95
CA ALA A 111 10.96 22.90 22.39
C ALA A 111 11.39 24.10 21.51
N PRO A 112 10.50 25.10 21.44
CA PRO A 112 10.69 26.29 22.28
C PRO A 112 9.44 26.61 23.15
N ARG A 113 9.67 26.98 24.42
CA ARG A 113 8.69 27.63 25.33
C ARG A 113 9.00 29.14 25.41
N PRO A 114 8.16 30.03 25.98
CA PRO A 114 6.76 29.90 26.45
C PRO A 114 5.81 31.01 25.93
N SER A 115 4.49 30.80 26.05
CA SER A 115 3.42 31.76 26.46
C SER A 115 2.09 31.51 25.71
N PRO A 116 0.97 31.99 26.28
CA PRO A 116 0.14 31.36 27.31
C PRO A 116 -0.96 30.50 26.67
N ASP A 117 -1.49 29.54 27.43
CA ASP A 117 -2.54 28.61 26.99
C ASP A 117 -3.72 29.29 26.29
N PRO A 118 -4.02 28.97 25.01
CA PRO A 118 -5.39 28.89 24.57
C PRO A 118 -5.89 27.52 25.03
N GLU A 119 -6.69 27.54 26.09
CA GLU A 119 -7.52 26.44 26.58
C GLU A 119 -8.02 25.61 25.39
N LEU A 120 -7.45 24.41 25.21
CA LEU A 120 -7.88 23.50 24.15
C LEU A 120 -9.36 23.20 24.39
N PRO A 121 -10.22 23.30 23.36
CA PRO A 121 -11.59 22.84 23.51
C PRO A 121 -11.56 21.36 23.96
N PRO A 122 -12.43 20.96 24.90
CA PRO A 122 -12.47 19.57 25.34
C PRO A 122 -12.62 18.65 24.13
N PRO A 123 -11.97 17.48 24.12
CA PRO A 123 -12.09 16.54 23.02
C PRO A 123 -13.56 16.15 22.87
N VAL A 124 -14.17 16.60 21.78
CA VAL A 124 -15.52 16.21 21.38
C VAL A 124 -15.51 14.69 21.15
N GLY A 125 -16.37 13.98 21.87
CA GLY A 125 -16.66 12.57 21.59
C GLY A 125 -15.69 11.58 22.20
N LYS A 126 -15.61 11.52 23.54
CA LYS A 126 -15.10 10.35 24.28
C LYS A 126 -16.25 9.47 24.80
N ASP A 127 -17.42 9.57 24.18
CA ASP A 127 -18.50 8.63 24.40
C ASP A 127 -18.19 7.36 23.61
N ARG A 128 -18.53 6.21 24.18
CA ARG A 128 -18.24 4.86 23.66
C ARG A 128 -18.91 4.55 22.31
N ASP A 129 -19.52 5.57 21.69
CA ASP A 129 -20.37 5.50 20.51
C ASP A 129 -19.74 6.19 19.29
N TRP A 130 -18.45 6.56 19.34
CA TRP A 130 -17.74 7.04 18.16
C TRP A 130 -17.67 5.91 17.11
N GLN A 131 -18.46 6.06 16.05
CA GLN A 131 -18.38 5.23 14.85
C GLN A 131 -17.89 6.10 13.68
N PRO A 132 -16.90 5.64 12.90
CA PRO A 132 -16.49 6.37 11.70
C PRO A 132 -17.65 6.34 10.70
N GLU A 133 -18.07 7.52 10.26
CA GLU A 133 -19.06 7.67 9.20
C GLU A 133 -18.51 7.01 7.93
N ALA A 134 -19.30 6.12 7.31
CA ALA A 134 -18.89 5.42 6.10
C ALA A 134 -18.62 6.46 4.99
N TRP A 135 -17.43 6.44 4.41
CA TRP A 135 -17.07 7.35 3.33
C TRP A 135 -18.02 7.16 2.14
N THR A 136 -18.87 8.16 1.88
CA THR A 136 -19.80 8.14 0.76
C THR A 136 -19.14 8.80 -0.47
N PRO A 137 -18.86 8.05 -1.55
CA PRO A 137 -18.28 8.64 -2.74
C PRO A 137 -19.29 9.57 -3.42
N GLN A 138 -18.95 10.86 -3.53
CA GLN A 138 -19.75 11.84 -4.26
C GLN A 138 -19.67 11.54 -5.77
N THR A 139 -20.69 10.87 -6.30
CA THR A 139 -20.82 10.70 -7.75
C THR A 139 -21.31 12.01 -8.37
N THR A 140 -20.42 12.73 -9.06
CA THR A 140 -20.79 13.93 -9.80
C THR A 140 -21.55 13.50 -11.06
N ARG A 141 -22.89 13.42 -10.98
CA ARG A 141 -23.73 13.14 -12.15
C ARG A 141 -23.75 14.37 -13.06
N ARG A 142 -22.89 14.38 -14.07
CA ARG A 142 -22.86 15.41 -15.12
C ARG A 142 -24.18 15.36 -15.90
N ARG A 143 -25.16 16.13 -15.45
CA ARG A 143 -26.47 16.32 -16.11
C ARG A 143 -26.32 17.38 -17.19
N GLY A 144 -26.66 17.01 -18.42
CA GLY A 144 -27.29 17.92 -19.37
C GLY A 144 -26.40 18.39 -20.52
N GLY A 145 -26.93 18.18 -21.73
CA GLY A 145 -26.42 18.63 -23.01
C GLY A 145 -26.86 17.68 -24.10
#